data_AF-A0A9P1DN03-F1
#
_entry.id   AF-A0A9P1DN03-F1
#
_cell.length_a   1.000
_cell.length_b   1.000
_cell.length_c   1.000
_cell.angle_alpha   90.00
_cell.angle_beta   90.00
_cell.angle_gamma   90.00
#
_symmetry.space_group_name_H-M   'P 1'
#
loop_
_entity.id
_entity.type
_entity.pdbx_description
1 polymer ?
#
loop_
_entity_poly.entity_id
_entity_poly.type
_entity_poly.pdbx_seq_one_letter_code
_entity_poly.pdbx_strand_id
1 'polypeptide(L)'
;EQNLQLTENFTIKVVQLIDTIGVRHGLMLVGPTGGGKTCNYRLLQATSIAMCEAGDTKYQKVQTHILNPKAITQAQLYGAFDEVTREWSDGVASECVRTAVASGKSGVPDNHWVIFDGPVDALWIESMNTVLDDNKKLCLTSGEIISLTPQMRMVFEVEDLSVASPATVSRCGMVYMEPSALGNEPLIQSWAERLPSTFKPEMCEKLKELMLDFTLPMIRIVRKQTKEPSMTVDNNICQSHFRLMDCYFSAYIPTEAKTPSPDEINKLQSHLVPLYFFTLVWSVGATCDNKGRQIFNEKLWELVKEKGVEVGGKLDSSIFWYDFIYELEGEREGQWTPWLTFAPKYTVPPRSEYQNIVVPTVDSIRLTHTFSTLLLKDKHVIVAGETGTGKSVYLSPRA
;
A
#
# COMPACT_ATOMS: atom_id res chain seq x y z
N GLU A 1 -5.29 -12.57 14.64
CA GLU A 1 -5.49 -11.16 15.06
C GLU A 1 -5.19 -10.15 13.95
N GLN A 2 -4.01 -10.16 13.33
CA GLN A 2 -3.63 -9.17 12.29
C GLN A 2 -4.15 -9.47 10.86
N ASN A 3 -4.93 -10.54 10.67
CA ASN A 3 -5.44 -10.99 9.37
C ASN A 3 -4.34 -11.16 8.28
N LEU A 4 -3.16 -11.64 8.69
CA LEU A 4 -2.04 -11.97 7.79
C LEU A 4 -2.07 -13.46 7.44
N GLN A 5 -1.81 -13.81 6.18
CA GLN A 5 -1.61 -15.20 5.79
C GLN A 5 -0.18 -15.64 6.04
N LEU A 6 -0.01 -16.70 6.83
CA LEU A 6 1.29 -17.29 7.13
C LEU A 6 1.71 -18.24 6.02
N THR A 7 2.34 -17.69 4.97
CA THR A 7 3.02 -18.52 3.98
C THR A 7 4.31 -19.11 4.56
N GLU A 8 4.75 -20.24 4.01
CA GLU A 8 6.00 -20.88 4.43
C GLU A 8 7.19 -19.93 4.26
N ASN A 9 7.31 -19.28 3.10
CA ASN A 9 8.36 -18.30 2.82
C ASN A 9 8.36 -17.14 3.82
N PHE A 10 7.18 -16.59 4.15
CA PHE A 10 7.09 -15.50 5.11
C PHE A 10 7.47 -15.94 6.52
N THR A 11 7.07 -17.14 6.92
CA THR A 11 7.41 -17.73 8.23
C THR A 11 8.92 -17.94 8.36
N ILE A 12 9.58 -18.48 7.32
CA ILE A 12 11.04 -18.62 7.28
C ILE A 12 11.72 -17.26 7.47
N LYS A 13 11.19 -16.20 6.84
CA LYS A 13 11.74 -14.84 6.99
C LYS A 13 11.54 -14.27 8.38
N VAL A 14 10.44 -14.57 9.05
CA VAL A 14 10.21 -14.16 10.46
C VAL A 14 11.22 -14.87 11.36
N VAL A 15 11.42 -16.18 11.18
CA VAL A 15 12.44 -16.94 11.92
C VAL A 15 13.84 -16.40 11.64
N GLN A 16 14.16 -16.10 10.38
CA GLN A 16 15.43 -15.48 10.00
C GLN A 16 15.65 -14.14 10.73
N LEU A 17 14.61 -13.31 10.89
CA LEU A 17 14.72 -12.07 11.65
C LEU A 17 15.01 -12.33 13.14
N ILE A 18 14.35 -13.32 13.75
CA ILE A 18 14.60 -13.73 15.16
C ILE A 18 16.07 -14.11 15.35
N ASP A 19 16.58 -14.99 14.50
CA ASP A 19 17.97 -15.47 14.59
C ASP A 19 18.95 -14.31 14.41
N THR A 20 18.65 -13.38 13.50
CA THR A 20 19.49 -12.22 13.22
C THR A 20 19.51 -11.23 14.40
N ILE A 21 18.37 -11.01 15.07
CA ILE A 21 18.26 -10.18 16.30
C ILE A 21 19.12 -10.72 17.44
N GLY A 22 19.30 -12.05 17.50
CA GLY A 22 20.15 -12.71 18.49
C GLY A 22 21.64 -12.46 18.30
N VAL A 23 22.08 -12.15 17.08
CA VAL A 23 23.51 -12.02 16.73
C VAL A 23 23.94 -10.56 16.56
N ARG A 24 23.10 -9.72 15.96
CA ARG A 24 23.43 -8.32 15.63
C ARG A 24 22.41 -7.36 16.25
N HIS A 25 22.90 -6.20 16.69
CA HIS A 25 22.01 -5.11 17.14
C HIS A 25 21.57 -4.18 16.01
N GLY A 26 22.38 -4.07 14.94
CA GLY A 26 22.01 -3.42 13.69
C GLY A 26 21.42 -4.42 12.70
N LEU A 27 20.26 -4.12 12.12
CA LEU A 27 19.48 -5.00 11.27
C LEU A 27 19.00 -4.24 10.03
N MET A 28 19.10 -4.84 8.85
CA MET A 28 18.56 -4.29 7.61
C MET A 28 17.55 -5.26 7.02
N LEU A 29 16.29 -4.84 6.96
CA LEU A 29 15.23 -5.47 6.20
C LEU A 29 15.26 -4.87 4.79
N VAL A 30 15.74 -5.63 3.82
CA VAL A 30 16.03 -5.13 2.47
C VAL A 30 15.08 -5.76 1.46
N GLY A 31 14.47 -4.93 0.63
CA GLY A 31 13.75 -5.38 -0.55
C GLY A 31 12.63 -4.43 -0.95
N PRO A 32 12.03 -4.59 -2.14
CA PRO A 32 11.05 -3.65 -2.64
C PRO A 32 9.79 -3.55 -1.78
N THR A 33 9.01 -2.51 -2.04
CA THR A 33 7.67 -2.36 -1.45
C THR A 33 6.82 -3.61 -1.74
N GLY A 34 6.04 -4.06 -0.76
CA GLY A 34 5.23 -5.27 -0.90
C GLY A 34 5.93 -6.57 -0.48
N GLY A 35 7.22 -6.55 -0.10
CA GLY A 35 7.95 -7.72 0.40
C GLY A 35 7.56 -8.17 1.82
N GLY A 36 6.60 -7.50 2.47
CA GLY A 36 6.17 -7.85 3.83
C GLY A 36 7.10 -7.37 4.95
N LYS A 37 8.03 -6.43 4.70
CA LYS A 37 8.97 -5.83 5.67
C LYS A 37 8.30 -5.38 6.96
N THR A 38 7.35 -4.48 6.81
CA THR A 38 6.55 -4.00 7.93
C THR A 38 5.80 -5.11 8.67
N CYS A 39 5.20 -6.05 7.93
CA CYS A 39 4.46 -7.16 8.53
C CYS A 39 5.37 -8.12 9.30
N ASN A 40 6.60 -8.33 8.83
CA ASN A 40 7.56 -9.29 9.39
C ASN A 40 7.96 -8.90 10.81
N TYR A 41 8.45 -7.68 11.02
CA TYR A 41 8.83 -7.23 12.36
C TYR A 41 7.61 -6.97 13.25
N ARG A 42 6.45 -6.52 12.70
CA ARG A 42 5.22 -6.34 13.50
C ARG A 42 4.65 -7.67 14.00
N LEU A 43 4.70 -8.72 13.19
CA LEU A 43 4.32 -10.05 13.61
C LEU A 43 5.25 -10.53 14.72
N LEU A 44 6.56 -10.37 14.56
CA LEU A 44 7.52 -10.73 15.59
C LEU A 44 7.32 -9.94 16.89
N GLN A 45 7.09 -8.64 16.81
CA GLN A 45 6.75 -7.79 17.95
C GLN A 45 5.52 -8.34 18.70
N ALA A 46 4.43 -8.61 17.97
CA ALA A 46 3.20 -9.14 18.56
C ALA A 46 3.40 -10.53 19.18
N THR A 47 4.13 -11.43 18.50
CA THR A 47 4.46 -12.76 19.03
C THR A 47 5.31 -12.66 20.30
N SER A 48 6.31 -11.77 20.33
CA SER A 48 7.17 -11.57 21.51
C SER A 48 6.37 -11.05 22.71
N ILE A 49 5.45 -10.11 22.48
CA ILE A 49 4.56 -9.59 23.53
C ILE A 49 3.63 -10.70 24.05
N ALA A 50 2.98 -11.45 23.16
CA ALA A 50 2.06 -12.52 23.53
C ALA A 50 2.77 -13.64 24.33
N MET A 51 3.98 -14.04 23.93
CA MET A 51 4.76 -15.05 24.65
C MET A 51 5.24 -14.56 26.02
N CYS A 52 5.61 -13.27 26.12
CA CYS A 52 5.96 -12.65 27.39
C CYS A 52 4.76 -12.64 28.36
N GLU A 53 3.56 -12.31 27.86
CA GLU A 53 2.33 -12.31 28.65
C GLU A 53 1.87 -13.72 29.03
N ALA A 54 2.20 -14.73 28.22
CA ALA A 54 2.01 -16.14 28.55
C ALA A 54 3.02 -16.68 29.60
N GLY A 55 3.98 -15.85 30.04
CA GLY A 55 4.94 -16.19 31.09
C GLY A 55 6.24 -16.85 30.59
N ASP A 56 6.51 -16.87 29.28
CA ASP A 56 7.80 -17.34 28.76
C ASP A 56 8.89 -16.28 28.99
N THR A 57 9.81 -16.58 29.91
CA THR A 57 10.93 -15.70 30.28
C THR A 57 11.92 -15.42 29.15
N LYS A 58 11.87 -16.18 28.05
CA LYS A 58 12.74 -15.96 26.88
C LYS A 58 12.31 -14.74 26.08
N TYR A 59 11.04 -14.33 26.16
CA TYR A 59 10.50 -13.22 25.39
C TYR A 59 10.24 -12.02 26.29
N GLN A 60 10.53 -10.84 25.77
CA GLN A 60 10.22 -9.57 26.42
C GLN A 60 9.27 -8.75 25.55
N LYS A 61 8.56 -7.80 26.17
CA LYS A 61 7.76 -6.85 25.41
C LYS A 61 8.67 -6.03 24.51
N VAL A 62 8.17 -5.70 23.32
CA VAL A 62 8.93 -4.98 22.29
C VAL A 62 8.25 -3.64 22.02
N GLN A 63 8.97 -2.55 22.26
CA GLN A 63 8.57 -1.18 21.93
C GLN A 63 9.26 -0.75 20.63
N THR A 64 8.53 -0.05 19.76
CA THR A 64 9.02 0.38 18.45
C THR A 64 8.97 1.90 18.32
N HIS A 65 10.05 2.50 17.82
CA HIS A 65 10.15 3.92 17.48
C HIS A 65 10.41 4.03 15.98
N ILE A 66 9.41 4.46 15.21
CA ILE A 66 9.48 4.45 13.74
C ILE A 66 9.65 5.88 13.23
N LEU A 67 10.65 6.11 12.38
CA LEU A 67 10.85 7.39 11.71
C LEU A 67 11.32 7.19 10.26
N ASN A 68 11.03 8.18 9.40
CA ASN A 68 11.58 8.24 8.05
C ASN A 68 12.78 9.21 8.02
N PRO A 69 14.01 8.71 7.82
CA PRO A 69 15.22 9.55 7.88
C PRO A 69 15.30 10.60 6.77
N LYS A 70 14.56 10.44 5.66
CA LYS A 70 14.54 11.36 4.52
C LYS A 70 13.34 12.30 4.50
N ALA A 71 12.39 12.13 5.42
CA ALA A 71 11.27 13.06 5.61
C ALA A 71 11.70 14.36 6.31
N ILE A 72 12.87 14.36 6.96
CA ILE A 72 13.42 15.48 7.71
C ILE A 72 14.87 15.75 7.28
N THR A 73 15.37 16.93 7.61
CA THR A 73 16.77 17.30 7.35
C THR A 73 17.71 16.56 8.30
N GLN A 74 19.00 16.44 7.93
CA GLN A 74 20.01 15.80 8.80
C GLN A 74 20.16 16.51 10.15
N ALA A 75 20.03 17.84 10.17
CA ALA A 75 20.01 18.64 11.39
C ALA A 75 18.82 18.27 12.30
N GLN A 76 17.63 18.08 11.74
CA GLN A 76 16.46 17.63 12.49
C GLN A 76 16.54 16.16 12.91
N LEU A 77 17.28 15.33 12.17
CA LEU A 77 17.44 13.91 12.47
C LEU A 77 18.34 13.69 13.69
N TYR A 78 19.52 14.32 13.73
CA TYR A 78 20.54 14.10 14.76
C TYR A 78 20.67 15.23 15.79
N GLY A 79 20.21 16.42 15.43
CA GLY A 79 20.41 17.65 16.19
C GLY A 79 21.46 18.54 15.54
N ALA A 80 21.36 19.83 15.83
CA ALA A 80 22.27 20.84 15.33
C ALA A 80 22.34 22.04 16.28
N PHE A 81 23.43 22.79 16.19
CA PHE A 81 23.53 24.11 16.81
C PHE A 81 22.87 25.14 15.90
N ASP A 82 22.07 26.02 16.49
CA ASP A 82 21.60 27.22 15.80
C ASP A 82 22.80 28.12 15.47
N GLU A 83 22.87 28.58 14.22
CA GLU A 83 24.01 29.37 13.73
C GLU A 83 24.14 30.73 14.44
N VAL A 84 23.01 31.28 14.91
CA VAL A 84 22.92 32.60 15.54
C VAL A 84 23.03 32.48 17.05
N THR A 85 22.18 31.68 17.68
CA THR A 85 22.12 31.60 19.15
C THR A 85 23.20 30.69 19.74
N ARG A 86 23.81 29.81 18.91
CA ARG A 86 24.72 28.75 19.35
C ARG A 86 24.09 27.76 20.33
N GLU A 87 22.76 27.77 20.45
CA GLU A 87 22.03 26.80 21.28
C GLU A 87 21.87 25.48 20.55
N TRP A 88 21.94 24.39 21.30
CA TRP A 88 21.77 23.04 20.78
C TRP A 88 20.29 22.69 20.67
N SER A 89 19.88 22.20 19.51
CA SER A 89 18.56 21.58 19.30
C SER A 89 18.72 20.08 19.09
N ASP A 90 18.02 19.28 19.90
CA ASP A 90 18.05 17.83 19.78
C ASP A 90 17.33 17.33 18.53
N GLY A 91 17.86 16.26 17.94
CA GLY A 91 17.27 15.60 16.77
C GLY A 91 16.30 14.48 17.14
N VAL A 92 15.40 14.17 16.20
CA VAL A 92 14.35 13.16 16.39
C VAL A 92 14.94 11.76 16.66
N ALA A 93 15.96 11.34 15.90
CA ALA A 93 16.57 10.01 16.10
C ALA A 93 17.32 9.94 17.43
N SER A 94 18.03 11.01 17.80
CA SER A 94 18.74 11.14 19.07
C SER A 94 17.77 11.00 20.25
N GLU A 95 16.61 11.66 20.18
CA GLU A 95 15.58 11.60 21.21
C GLU A 95 14.91 10.22 21.30
N CYS A 96 14.65 9.55 20.17
CA CYS A 96 14.16 8.17 20.18
C CYS A 96 15.15 7.22 20.88
N VAL A 97 16.44 7.34 20.57
CA VAL A 97 17.49 6.54 21.22
C VAL A 97 17.58 6.86 22.71
N ARG A 98 17.51 8.15 23.09
CA ARG A 98 17.54 8.61 24.49
C ARG A 98 16.37 8.04 25.28
N THR A 99 15.16 8.09 24.71
CA THR A 99 13.93 7.53 25.30
C THR A 99 14.06 6.03 25.53
N ALA A 100 14.54 5.28 24.52
CA ALA A 100 14.75 3.84 24.63
C ALA A 100 15.81 3.47 25.69
N VAL A 101 16.92 4.23 25.76
CA VAL A 101 17.96 4.05 26.80
C VAL A 101 17.40 4.32 28.19
N ALA A 102 16.62 5.40 28.37
CA ALA A 102 16.01 5.73 29.65
C ALA A 102 15.06 4.63 30.13
N SER A 103 14.24 4.08 29.22
CA SER A 103 13.38 2.95 29.52
C SER A 103 14.18 1.71 29.95
N GLY A 104 15.24 1.34 29.22
CA GLY A 104 16.10 0.20 29.60
C GLY A 104 16.79 0.36 30.97
N LYS A 105 17.07 1.60 31.40
CA LYS A 105 17.65 1.88 32.73
C LYS A 105 16.65 1.82 33.88
N SER A 106 15.35 1.92 33.59
CA SER A 106 14.28 1.87 34.61
C SER A 106 14.06 0.49 35.22
N GLY A 107 14.80 -0.54 34.77
CA GLY A 107 14.70 -1.91 35.26
C GLY A 107 13.60 -2.74 34.58
N VAL A 108 12.83 -2.13 33.66
CA VAL A 108 11.86 -2.84 32.83
C VAL A 108 12.61 -3.61 31.73
N PRO A 109 12.40 -4.92 31.58
CA PRO A 109 13.18 -5.75 30.66
C PRO A 109 12.76 -5.62 29.18
N ASP A 110 12.09 -4.54 28.78
CA ASP A 110 11.53 -4.38 27.44
C ASP A 110 12.64 -4.21 26.39
N ASN A 111 12.42 -4.82 25.23
CA ASN A 111 13.20 -4.60 24.02
C ASN A 111 12.74 -3.33 23.30
N HIS A 112 13.69 -2.60 22.73
CA HIS A 112 13.43 -1.33 22.06
C HIS A 112 13.99 -1.35 20.65
N TRP A 113 13.14 -1.20 19.65
CA TRP A 113 13.54 -1.18 18.24
C TRP A 113 13.38 0.22 17.69
N VAL A 114 14.49 0.86 17.34
CA VAL A 114 14.50 2.14 16.63
C VAL A 114 14.56 1.82 15.13
N ILE A 115 13.45 2.08 14.45
CA ILE A 115 13.20 1.68 13.06
C ILE A 115 13.28 2.90 12.15
N PHE A 116 14.17 2.83 11.17
CA PHE A 116 14.32 3.81 10.10
C PHE A 116 13.65 3.26 8.84
N ASP A 117 12.44 3.74 8.55
CA ASP A 117 11.64 3.35 7.39
C ASP A 117 11.81 4.38 6.27
N GLY A 118 12.64 4.05 5.29
CA GLY A 118 12.94 4.92 4.17
C GLY A 118 14.28 4.62 3.51
N PRO A 119 14.59 5.29 2.40
CA PRO A 119 15.81 5.01 1.66
C PRO A 119 17.05 5.41 2.47
N VAL A 120 18.07 4.56 2.40
CA VAL A 120 19.41 4.87 2.89
C VAL A 120 20.04 5.91 1.99
N ASP A 121 20.83 6.79 2.57
CA ASP A 121 21.61 7.82 1.89
C ASP A 121 22.96 7.91 2.60
N ALA A 122 24.04 8.06 1.83
CA ALA A 122 25.40 8.02 2.33
C ALA A 122 25.66 9.06 3.44
N LEU A 123 25.00 10.22 3.40
CA LEU A 123 25.26 11.31 4.34
C LEU A 123 24.75 11.01 5.74
N TRP A 124 23.51 10.55 5.86
CA TRP A 124 22.93 10.32 7.18
C TRP A 124 23.39 9.00 7.79
N ILE A 125 23.60 7.96 6.99
CA ILE A 125 23.97 6.64 7.52
C ILE A 125 25.41 6.59 8.05
N GLU A 126 26.31 7.43 7.53
CA GLU A 126 27.69 7.50 8.02
C GLU A 126 27.78 7.90 9.49
N SER A 127 26.86 8.77 9.94
CA SER A 127 26.74 9.17 11.34
C SER A 127 26.31 8.02 12.26
N MET A 128 25.82 6.90 11.69
CA MET A 128 25.42 5.70 12.43
C MET A 128 26.52 4.64 12.56
N ASN A 129 27.68 4.80 11.93
CA ASN A 129 28.68 3.75 11.88
C ASN A 129 29.15 3.29 13.28
N THR A 130 29.36 4.23 14.21
CA THR A 130 29.80 3.95 15.59
C THR A 130 28.70 3.33 16.45
N VAL A 131 27.42 3.54 16.11
CA VAL A 131 26.32 2.88 16.83
C VAL A 131 26.08 1.47 16.30
N LEU A 132 26.39 1.22 15.03
CA LEU A 132 26.21 -0.08 14.38
C LEU A 132 27.37 -1.06 14.59
N ASP A 133 28.56 -0.58 14.97
CA ASP A 133 29.66 -1.45 15.36
C ASP A 133 29.58 -1.89 16.84
N ASP A 134 30.60 -2.62 17.29
CA ASP A 134 30.66 -3.18 18.65
C ASP A 134 30.74 -2.11 19.76
N ASN A 135 31.03 -0.84 19.41
CA ASN A 135 31.02 0.25 20.37
C ASN A 135 29.61 0.58 20.87
N LYS A 136 28.57 0.35 20.05
CA LYS A 136 27.16 0.60 20.39
C LYS A 136 26.91 2.01 20.92
N LYS A 137 27.57 3.00 20.33
CA LYS A 137 27.54 4.41 20.75
C LYS A 137 27.10 5.32 19.62
N LEU A 138 26.01 6.05 19.83
CA LEU A 138 25.60 7.13 18.95
C LEU A 138 26.37 8.39 19.35
N CYS A 139 27.19 8.89 18.43
CA CYS A 139 27.97 10.11 18.63
C CYS A 139 27.28 11.26 17.90
N LEU A 140 26.87 12.29 18.65
CA LEU A 140 26.23 13.47 18.09
C LEU A 140 27.26 14.55 17.78
N THR A 141 26.91 15.46 16.87
CA THR A 141 27.73 16.62 16.52
C THR A 141 27.93 17.60 17.68
N SER A 142 27.07 17.54 18.71
CA SER A 142 27.27 18.22 20.00
C SER A 142 28.46 17.71 20.80
N GLY A 143 29.01 16.54 20.44
CA GLY A 143 29.98 15.80 21.25
C GLY A 143 29.34 14.88 22.30
N GLU A 144 28.01 14.86 22.42
CA GLU A 144 27.31 13.90 23.27
C GLU A 144 27.47 12.48 22.72
N ILE A 145 27.71 11.52 23.62
CA ILE A 145 27.83 10.09 23.29
C ILE A 145 26.74 9.32 24.05
N ILE A 146 25.77 8.81 23.30
CA ILE A 146 24.66 8.00 23.84
C ILE A 146 24.99 6.52 23.62
N SER A 147 25.16 5.77 24.71
CA SER A 147 25.45 4.32 24.65
C SER A 147 24.16 3.51 24.69
N LEU A 148 23.99 2.61 23.72
CA LEU A 148 22.83 1.72 23.62
C LEU A 148 22.83 0.67 24.73
N THR A 149 21.64 0.30 25.19
CA THR A 149 21.48 -0.85 26.09
C THR A 149 21.46 -2.16 25.30
N PRO A 150 21.74 -3.31 25.93
CA PRO A 150 21.69 -4.61 25.26
C PRO A 150 20.32 -4.98 24.67
N GLN A 151 19.23 -4.40 25.18
CA GLN A 151 17.86 -4.63 24.70
C GLN A 151 17.48 -3.80 23.47
N MET A 152 18.34 -2.88 23.04
CA MET A 152 18.06 -2.01 21.89
C MET A 152 18.45 -2.68 20.57
N ARG A 153 17.68 -2.43 19.52
CA ARG A 153 17.98 -2.79 18.13
C ARG A 153 17.78 -1.57 17.22
N MET A 154 18.71 -1.40 16.29
CA MET A 154 18.62 -0.42 15.21
C MET A 154 18.17 -1.16 13.96
N VAL A 155 16.98 -0.88 13.47
CA VAL A 155 16.37 -1.59 12.32
C VAL A 155 16.23 -0.61 11.17
N PHE A 156 16.68 -1.01 9.99
CA PHE A 156 16.51 -0.24 8.76
C PHE A 156 15.56 -1.00 7.84
N GLU A 157 14.40 -0.40 7.54
CA GLU A 157 13.48 -0.89 6.52
C GLU A 157 13.77 -0.12 5.22
N VAL A 158 14.37 -0.80 4.24
CA VAL A 158 14.92 -0.17 3.04
C VAL A 158 14.53 -0.92 1.78
N GLU A 159 14.41 -0.21 0.66
CA GLU A 159 14.15 -0.82 -0.64
C GLU A 159 15.39 -1.51 -1.21
N ASP A 160 16.49 -0.77 -1.29
CA ASP A 160 17.78 -1.24 -1.79
C ASP A 160 18.95 -0.63 -0.99
N LEU A 161 20.16 -1.13 -1.27
CA LEU A 161 21.40 -0.70 -0.63
C LEU A 161 22.35 -0.03 -1.63
N SER A 162 21.85 0.48 -2.76
CA SER A 162 22.67 0.99 -3.88
C SER A 162 23.61 2.13 -3.48
N VAL A 163 23.24 2.91 -2.46
CA VAL A 163 24.01 4.06 -1.96
C VAL A 163 24.64 3.81 -0.59
N ALA A 164 24.53 2.60 -0.05
CA ALA A 164 25.13 2.24 1.23
C ALA A 164 26.58 1.74 1.02
N SER A 165 27.51 2.22 1.84
CA SER A 165 28.90 1.74 1.76
C SER A 165 29.01 0.29 2.27
N PRO A 166 29.88 -0.56 1.68
CA PRO A 166 30.08 -1.94 2.15
C PRO A 166 30.44 -2.04 3.63
N ALA A 167 31.15 -1.04 4.16
CA ALA A 167 31.53 -0.96 5.58
C ALA A 167 30.32 -0.77 6.51
N THR A 168 29.29 -0.07 6.05
CA THR A 168 28.02 0.10 6.79
C THR A 168 27.22 -1.20 6.76
N VAL A 169 27.11 -1.79 5.58
CA VAL A 169 26.39 -3.04 5.33
C VAL A 169 27.01 -4.20 6.13
N SER A 170 28.35 -4.29 6.21
CA SER A 170 29.03 -5.38 6.92
C SER A 170 28.77 -5.42 8.44
N ARG A 171 28.27 -4.32 9.02
CA ARG A 171 27.99 -4.21 10.46
C ARG A 171 26.58 -4.66 10.84
N CYS A 172 25.68 -4.75 9.85
CA CYS A 172 24.28 -5.10 10.08
C CYS A 172 23.98 -6.54 9.70
N GLY A 173 23.03 -7.16 10.40
CA GLY A 173 22.41 -8.40 9.97
C GLY A 173 21.43 -8.15 8.81
N MET A 174 21.48 -8.99 7.79
CA MET A 174 20.71 -8.81 6.55
C MET A 174 19.54 -9.78 6.47
N VAL A 175 18.34 -9.26 6.25
CA VAL A 175 17.16 -10.05 5.91
C VAL A 175 16.56 -9.54 4.61
N TYR A 176 16.83 -10.26 3.52
CA TYR A 176 16.30 -9.95 2.19
C TYR A 176 14.87 -10.47 2.05
N MET A 177 13.96 -9.60 1.61
CA MET A 177 12.54 -9.91 1.46
C MET A 177 12.01 -9.43 0.12
N GLU A 178 11.78 -10.39 -0.77
CA GLU A 178 11.34 -10.15 -2.14
C GLU A 178 9.81 -10.31 -2.26
N PRO A 179 9.08 -9.32 -2.84
CA PRO A 179 7.64 -9.42 -3.06
C PRO A 179 7.23 -10.64 -3.90
N SER A 180 8.04 -11.02 -4.88
CA SER A 180 7.81 -12.19 -5.75
C SER A 180 7.74 -13.50 -4.98
N ALA A 181 8.50 -13.64 -3.89
CA ALA A 181 8.50 -14.83 -3.06
C ALA A 181 7.24 -14.95 -2.19
N LEU A 182 6.58 -13.82 -1.89
CA LEU A 182 5.32 -13.78 -1.17
C LEU A 182 4.11 -13.97 -2.10
N GLY A 183 4.18 -13.35 -3.28
CA GLY A 183 3.05 -13.29 -4.21
C GLY A 183 1.93 -12.35 -3.74
N ASN A 184 0.86 -12.29 -4.54
CA ASN A 184 -0.34 -11.49 -4.25
C ASN A 184 -1.51 -12.37 -3.76
N GLU A 185 -1.39 -13.68 -3.89
CA GLU A 185 -2.35 -14.68 -3.40
C GLU A 185 -2.63 -14.50 -1.90
N PRO A 186 -1.63 -14.27 -1.02
CA PRO A 186 -1.87 -13.97 0.40
C PRO A 186 -2.72 -12.71 0.60
N LEU A 187 -2.54 -11.68 -0.24
CA LEU A 187 -3.30 -10.44 -0.15
C LEU A 187 -4.76 -10.65 -0.53
N ILE A 188 -5.02 -11.45 -1.59
CA ILE A 188 -6.36 -11.81 -2.02
C ILE A 188 -7.08 -12.59 -0.93
N GLN A 189 -6.40 -13.57 -0.32
CA GLN A 189 -6.98 -14.37 0.74
C GLN A 189 -7.31 -13.52 1.98
N SER A 190 -6.36 -12.70 2.47
CA SER A 190 -6.62 -11.77 3.58
C SER A 190 -7.74 -10.77 3.27
N TRP A 191 -7.87 -10.31 2.01
CA TRP A 191 -8.97 -9.43 1.61
C TRP A 191 -10.31 -10.14 1.65
N ALA A 192 -10.40 -11.37 1.13
CA ALA A 192 -11.63 -12.17 1.16
C ALA A 192 -12.07 -12.50 2.60
N GLU A 193 -11.13 -12.82 3.49
CA GLU A 193 -11.39 -13.08 4.92
C GLU A 193 -11.81 -11.81 5.70
N ARG A 194 -11.48 -10.61 5.19
CA ARG A 194 -11.89 -9.32 5.76
C ARG A 194 -13.30 -8.89 5.35
N LEU A 195 -13.91 -9.52 4.34
CA LEU A 195 -15.24 -9.14 3.89
C LEU A 195 -16.26 -9.27 5.03
N PRO A 196 -17.27 -8.38 5.11
CA PRO A 196 -18.23 -8.37 6.20
C PRO A 196 -18.97 -9.71 6.36
N SER A 197 -19.29 -10.10 7.60
CA SER A 197 -20.05 -11.32 7.88
C SER A 197 -21.48 -11.32 7.33
N THR A 198 -21.99 -10.17 6.89
CA THR A 198 -23.27 -10.05 6.16
C THR A 198 -23.21 -10.62 4.75
N PHE A 199 -22.01 -10.76 4.18
CA PHE A 199 -21.82 -11.34 2.86
C PHE A 199 -21.91 -12.86 3.00
N LYS A 200 -22.61 -13.50 2.08
CA LYS A 200 -22.71 -14.96 2.08
C LYS A 200 -21.33 -15.57 1.80
N PRO A 201 -20.96 -16.70 2.45
CA PRO A 201 -19.69 -17.37 2.19
C PRO A 201 -19.45 -17.67 0.70
N GLU A 202 -20.50 -18.06 -0.03
CA GLU A 202 -20.46 -18.29 -1.48
C GLU A 202 -20.02 -17.06 -2.28
N MET A 203 -20.42 -15.85 -1.85
CA MET A 203 -20.02 -14.60 -2.51
C MET A 203 -18.53 -14.32 -2.29
N CYS A 204 -18.04 -14.52 -1.06
CA CYS A 204 -16.64 -14.30 -0.70
C CYS A 204 -15.73 -15.27 -1.46
N GLU A 205 -16.09 -16.56 -1.50
CA GLU A 205 -15.35 -17.55 -2.29
C GLU A 205 -15.40 -17.22 -3.78
N LYS A 206 -16.56 -16.80 -4.31
CA LYS A 206 -16.66 -16.41 -5.73
C LYS A 206 -15.75 -15.23 -6.08
N LEU A 207 -15.69 -14.21 -5.22
CA LEU A 207 -14.79 -13.07 -5.39
C LEU A 207 -13.32 -13.48 -5.34
N LYS A 208 -12.96 -14.36 -4.40
CA LYS A 208 -11.61 -14.91 -4.28
C LYS A 208 -11.20 -15.68 -5.53
N GLU A 209 -12.07 -16.56 -6.05
CA GLU A 209 -11.85 -17.26 -7.32
C GLU A 209 -11.62 -16.28 -8.47
N LEU A 210 -12.50 -15.28 -8.62
CA LEU A 210 -12.37 -14.26 -9.67
C LEU A 210 -11.03 -13.51 -9.57
N MET A 211 -10.65 -13.10 -8.36
CA MET A 211 -9.37 -12.41 -8.11
C MET A 211 -8.17 -13.28 -8.51
N LEU A 212 -8.17 -14.56 -8.14
CA LEU A 212 -7.09 -15.49 -8.50
C LEU A 212 -7.06 -15.77 -10.01
N ASP A 213 -8.23 -15.98 -10.63
CA ASP A 213 -8.35 -16.38 -12.03
C ASP A 213 -8.16 -15.23 -13.03
N PHE A 214 -8.46 -13.99 -12.63
CA PHE A 214 -8.39 -12.83 -13.53
C PHE A 214 -7.44 -11.75 -13.04
N THR A 215 -7.46 -11.32 -11.77
CA THR A 215 -6.62 -10.21 -11.31
C THR A 215 -5.14 -10.55 -11.44
N LEU A 216 -4.72 -11.74 -11.00
CA LEU A 216 -3.31 -12.14 -11.07
C LEU A 216 -2.81 -12.32 -12.50
N PRO A 217 -3.50 -13.03 -13.42
CA PRO A 217 -3.08 -13.09 -14.82
C PRO A 217 -3.08 -11.72 -15.50
N MET A 218 -4.04 -10.86 -15.22
CA MET A 218 -4.09 -9.53 -15.81
C MET A 218 -2.95 -8.63 -15.33
N ILE A 219 -2.55 -8.69 -14.05
CA ILE A 219 -1.33 -8.01 -13.57
C ILE A 219 -0.10 -8.49 -14.36
N ARG A 220 0.03 -9.81 -14.59
CA ARG A 220 1.14 -10.38 -15.38
C ARG A 220 1.12 -9.88 -16.83
N ILE A 221 -0.07 -9.74 -17.44
CA ILE A 221 -0.23 -9.19 -18.79
C ILE A 221 0.19 -7.72 -18.83
N VAL A 222 -0.26 -6.91 -17.85
CA VAL A 222 0.15 -5.49 -17.73
C VAL A 222 1.68 -5.38 -17.71
N ARG A 223 2.34 -6.18 -16.87
CA ARG A 223 3.81 -6.16 -16.76
C ARG A 223 4.55 -6.63 -18.01
N LYS A 224 4.03 -7.63 -18.73
CA LYS A 224 4.73 -8.25 -19.86
C LYS A 224 4.45 -7.60 -21.21
N GLN A 225 3.23 -7.08 -21.41
CA GLN A 225 2.72 -6.71 -22.74
C GLN A 225 2.25 -5.26 -22.83
N THR A 226 2.20 -4.52 -21.72
CA THR A 226 1.77 -3.12 -21.72
C THR A 226 2.88 -2.21 -21.22
N LYS A 227 2.72 -0.91 -21.45
CA LYS A 227 3.60 0.11 -20.91
C LYS A 227 2.83 0.97 -19.91
N GLU A 228 3.40 1.16 -18.73
CA GLU A 228 2.83 2.03 -17.72
C GLU A 228 3.54 3.40 -17.75
N PRO A 229 2.80 4.51 -17.85
CA PRO A 229 3.37 5.85 -17.78
C PRO A 229 4.01 6.17 -16.42
N SER A 230 3.52 5.55 -15.35
CA SER A 230 4.06 5.65 -13.99
C SER A 230 4.39 4.26 -13.50
N MET A 231 5.57 4.08 -12.91
CA MET A 231 5.94 2.80 -12.30
C MET A 231 4.99 2.47 -11.15
N THR A 232 4.57 1.21 -11.08
CA THR A 232 3.70 0.68 -10.04
C THR A 232 4.29 -0.61 -9.48
N VAL A 233 3.74 -1.07 -8.35
CA VAL A 233 4.12 -2.32 -7.70
C VAL A 233 2.91 -3.24 -7.70
N ASP A 234 3.11 -4.53 -7.96
CA ASP A 234 2.04 -5.52 -8.16
C ASP A 234 1.08 -5.57 -6.97
N ASN A 235 1.63 -5.56 -5.74
CA ASN A 235 0.85 -5.54 -4.52
C ASN A 235 -0.02 -4.29 -4.41
N ASN A 236 0.47 -3.12 -4.85
CA ASN A 236 -0.30 -1.89 -4.80
C ASN A 236 -1.39 -1.85 -5.89
N ILE A 237 -1.14 -2.44 -7.06
CA ILE A 237 -2.18 -2.62 -8.09
C ILE A 237 -3.30 -3.53 -7.55
N CYS A 238 -2.93 -4.67 -6.95
CA CYS A 238 -3.87 -5.60 -6.34
C CYS A 238 -4.69 -4.93 -5.22
N GLN A 239 -4.03 -4.18 -4.34
CA GLN A 239 -4.70 -3.37 -3.32
C GLN A 239 -5.58 -2.26 -3.89
N SER A 240 -5.21 -1.67 -5.03
CA SER A 240 -6.05 -0.65 -5.70
C SER A 240 -7.34 -1.25 -6.22
N HIS A 241 -7.31 -2.50 -6.70
CA HIS A 241 -8.52 -3.25 -7.06
C HIS A 241 -9.41 -3.49 -5.84
N PHE A 242 -8.83 -3.95 -4.73
CA PHE A 242 -9.56 -4.15 -3.46
C PHE A 242 -10.21 -2.85 -2.97
N ARG A 243 -9.48 -1.73 -2.98
CA ARG A 243 -10.00 -0.43 -2.54
C ARG A 243 -11.19 0.01 -3.37
N LEU A 244 -11.14 -0.18 -4.69
CA LEU A 244 -12.23 0.20 -5.58
C LEU A 244 -13.46 -0.69 -5.36
N MET A 245 -13.27 -2.00 -5.19
CA MET A 245 -14.35 -2.93 -4.80
C MET A 245 -14.95 -2.57 -3.44
N ASP A 246 -14.12 -2.29 -2.44
CA ASP A 246 -14.54 -1.88 -1.09
C ASP A 246 -15.40 -0.59 -1.13
N CYS A 247 -15.16 0.33 -2.09
CA CYS A 247 -15.99 1.52 -2.24
C CYS A 247 -17.43 1.17 -2.60
N TYR A 248 -17.63 0.23 -3.53
CA TYR A 248 -18.97 -0.25 -3.89
C TYR A 248 -19.60 -1.12 -2.80
N PHE A 249 -18.79 -1.86 -2.06
CA PHE A 249 -19.26 -2.65 -0.92
C PHE A 249 -19.61 -1.82 0.31
N SER A 250 -19.10 -0.60 0.43
CA SER A 250 -19.30 0.26 1.60
C SER A 250 -20.78 0.50 1.96
N ALA A 251 -21.69 0.49 0.98
CA ALA A 251 -23.13 0.62 1.20
C ALA A 251 -23.79 -0.61 1.85
N TYR A 252 -23.09 -1.75 1.84
CA TYR A 252 -23.53 -3.06 2.32
C TYR A 252 -22.76 -3.52 3.57
N ILE A 253 -21.96 -2.63 4.17
CA ILE A 253 -21.32 -2.87 5.46
C ILE A 253 -22.26 -2.36 6.55
N PRO A 254 -22.59 -3.18 7.57
CA PRO A 254 -23.40 -2.72 8.69
C PRO A 254 -22.76 -1.52 9.38
N THR A 255 -23.54 -0.47 9.56
CA THR A 255 -23.19 0.71 10.36
C THR A 255 -24.25 0.90 11.44
N GLU A 256 -23.95 1.71 12.47
CA GLU A 256 -24.94 2.04 13.51
C GLU A 256 -26.24 2.64 12.93
N ALA A 257 -26.15 3.29 11.77
CA ALA A 257 -27.27 3.93 11.09
C ALA A 257 -28.03 3.01 10.11
N LYS A 258 -27.35 2.04 9.49
CA LYS A 258 -27.95 1.16 8.48
C LYS A 258 -27.33 -0.23 8.52
N THR A 259 -28.19 -1.24 8.69
CA THR A 259 -27.88 -2.65 8.43
C THR A 259 -28.52 -3.04 7.11
N PRO A 260 -27.77 -3.61 6.15
CA PRO A 260 -28.33 -4.04 4.87
C PRO A 260 -29.33 -5.17 5.07
N SER A 261 -30.46 -5.08 4.36
CA SER A 261 -31.47 -6.13 4.32
C SER A 261 -30.98 -7.36 3.53
N PRO A 262 -31.54 -8.55 3.79
CA PRO A 262 -31.22 -9.75 3.01
C PRO A 262 -31.47 -9.57 1.50
N ASP A 263 -32.48 -8.78 1.13
CA ASP A 263 -32.80 -8.49 -0.27
C ASP A 263 -31.75 -7.61 -0.95
N GLU A 264 -31.21 -6.61 -0.24
CA GLU A 264 -30.07 -5.80 -0.73
C GLU A 264 -28.82 -6.66 -0.94
N ILE A 265 -28.57 -7.64 -0.06
CA ILE A 265 -27.43 -8.56 -0.22
C ILE A 265 -27.65 -9.55 -1.38
N ASN A 266 -28.87 -10.08 -1.54
CA ASN A 266 -29.23 -10.92 -2.69
C ASN A 266 -29.11 -10.17 -4.01
N LYS A 267 -29.50 -8.90 -4.01
CA LYS A 267 -29.34 -8.00 -5.14
C LYS A 267 -27.86 -7.80 -5.48
N LEU A 268 -27.02 -7.47 -4.50
CA LEU A 268 -25.57 -7.34 -4.68
C LEU A 268 -24.94 -8.61 -5.26
N GLN A 269 -25.39 -9.80 -4.80
CA GLN A 269 -24.91 -11.09 -5.32
C GLN A 269 -25.11 -11.21 -6.83
N SER A 270 -26.22 -10.71 -7.38
CA SER A 270 -26.49 -10.73 -8.82
C SER A 270 -25.59 -9.76 -9.62
N HIS A 271 -25.08 -8.71 -8.98
CA HIS A 271 -24.24 -7.68 -9.59
C HIS A 271 -22.73 -7.93 -9.45
N LEU A 272 -22.35 -8.94 -8.66
CA LEU A 272 -20.99 -9.15 -8.18
C LEU A 272 -19.97 -9.38 -9.30
N VAL A 273 -20.31 -10.21 -10.29
CA VAL A 273 -19.41 -10.54 -11.41
C VAL A 273 -19.19 -9.33 -12.33
N PRO A 274 -20.23 -8.65 -12.85
CA PRO A 274 -20.03 -7.44 -13.63
C PRO A 274 -19.28 -6.33 -12.88
N LEU A 275 -19.60 -6.13 -11.59
CA LEU A 275 -18.90 -5.17 -10.75
C LEU A 275 -17.41 -5.51 -10.59
N TYR A 276 -17.09 -6.79 -10.42
CA TYR A 276 -15.71 -7.27 -10.37
C TYR A 276 -14.93 -6.89 -11.64
N PHE A 277 -15.48 -7.14 -12.83
CA PHE A 277 -14.82 -6.79 -14.08
C PHE A 277 -14.69 -5.27 -14.27
N PHE A 278 -15.72 -4.51 -13.91
CA PHE A 278 -15.66 -3.05 -13.94
C PHE A 278 -14.49 -2.54 -13.09
N THR A 279 -14.40 -2.99 -11.85
CA THR A 279 -13.33 -2.55 -10.95
C THR A 279 -11.95 -3.06 -11.36
N LEU A 280 -11.85 -4.25 -11.97
CA LEU A 280 -10.58 -4.77 -12.50
C LEU A 280 -10.03 -3.87 -13.61
N VAL A 281 -10.89 -3.46 -14.55
CA VAL A 281 -10.53 -2.56 -15.66
C VAL A 281 -10.10 -1.19 -15.12
N TRP A 282 -10.86 -0.64 -14.15
CA TRP A 282 -10.60 0.69 -13.58
C TRP A 282 -9.56 0.73 -12.45
N SER A 283 -8.92 -0.40 -12.14
CA SER A 283 -7.80 -0.48 -11.20
C SER A 283 -6.53 -0.99 -11.87
N VAL A 284 -6.52 -2.23 -12.35
CA VAL A 284 -5.37 -2.87 -13.00
C VAL A 284 -5.19 -2.34 -14.42
N GLY A 285 -6.27 -2.28 -15.20
CA GLY A 285 -6.24 -1.77 -16.57
C GLY A 285 -5.98 -0.26 -16.67
N ALA A 286 -6.27 0.48 -15.59
CA ALA A 286 -6.13 1.93 -15.55
C ALA A 286 -4.67 2.40 -15.60
N THR A 287 -3.69 1.55 -15.26
CA THR A 287 -2.27 1.91 -15.27
C THR A 287 -1.62 1.85 -16.65
N CYS A 288 -2.28 1.19 -17.61
CA CYS A 288 -1.79 1.04 -18.98
C CYS A 288 -1.91 2.33 -19.81
N ASP A 289 -0.97 2.50 -20.75
CA ASP A 289 -1.09 3.48 -21.83
C ASP A 289 -2.18 3.10 -22.86
N ASN A 290 -2.46 3.99 -23.83
CA ASN A 290 -3.54 3.79 -24.79
C ASN A 290 -3.40 2.50 -25.62
N LYS A 291 -2.17 2.10 -25.98
CA LYS A 291 -1.91 0.82 -26.67
C LYS A 291 -2.10 -0.36 -25.74
N GLY A 292 -1.60 -0.25 -24.51
CA GLY A 292 -1.79 -1.23 -23.45
C GLY A 292 -3.26 -1.49 -23.12
N ARG A 293 -4.13 -0.47 -23.18
CA ARG A 293 -5.57 -0.64 -22.99
C ARG A 293 -6.21 -1.53 -24.07
N GLN A 294 -5.74 -1.46 -25.31
CA GLN A 294 -6.20 -2.36 -26.40
C GLN A 294 -5.81 -3.81 -26.09
N ILE A 295 -4.55 -4.03 -25.73
CA ILE A 295 -4.03 -5.34 -25.36
C ILE A 295 -4.76 -5.89 -24.13
N PHE A 296 -4.94 -5.06 -23.10
CA PHE A 296 -5.66 -5.42 -21.87
C PHE A 296 -7.10 -5.84 -22.19
N ASN A 297 -7.77 -5.08 -23.05
CA ASN A 297 -9.14 -5.37 -23.48
C ASN A 297 -9.25 -6.73 -24.16
N GLU A 298 -8.42 -6.98 -25.17
CA GLU A 298 -8.40 -8.24 -25.93
C GLU A 298 -8.07 -9.43 -25.01
N LYS A 299 -7.03 -9.30 -24.18
CA LYS A 299 -6.59 -10.38 -23.28
C LYS A 299 -7.60 -10.68 -22.18
N LEU A 300 -8.30 -9.66 -21.66
CA LEU A 300 -9.37 -9.88 -20.69
C LEU A 300 -10.54 -10.65 -21.34
N TRP A 301 -10.93 -10.32 -22.57
CA TRP A 301 -11.97 -11.06 -23.28
C TRP A 301 -11.57 -12.51 -23.62
N GLU A 302 -10.32 -12.73 -24.05
CA GLU A 302 -9.78 -14.07 -24.26
C GLU A 302 -9.90 -14.90 -22.97
N LEU A 303 -9.48 -14.33 -21.84
CA LEU A 303 -9.51 -15.01 -20.54
C LEU A 303 -10.95 -15.27 -20.05
N VAL A 304 -11.87 -14.32 -20.24
CA VAL A 304 -13.30 -14.49 -19.94
C VAL A 304 -13.89 -15.65 -20.74
N LYS A 305 -13.57 -15.75 -22.03
CA LYS A 305 -14.02 -16.83 -22.91
C LYS A 305 -13.39 -18.17 -22.53
N GLU A 306 -12.09 -18.19 -22.22
CA GLU A 306 -11.37 -19.39 -21.78
C GLU A 306 -11.96 -19.98 -20.49
N LYS A 307 -12.24 -19.11 -19.52
CA LYS A 307 -12.80 -19.49 -18.21
C LYS A 307 -14.32 -19.69 -18.22
N GLY A 308 -15.00 -19.35 -19.31
CA GLY A 308 -16.46 -19.53 -19.47
C GLY A 308 -17.29 -18.71 -18.47
N VAL A 309 -16.83 -17.51 -18.10
CA VAL A 309 -17.51 -16.66 -17.11
C VAL A 309 -18.50 -15.71 -17.80
N GLU A 310 -19.74 -15.68 -17.33
CA GLU A 310 -20.73 -14.71 -17.79
C GLU A 310 -20.56 -13.36 -17.08
N VAL A 311 -20.21 -12.33 -17.85
CA VAL A 311 -19.99 -10.96 -17.34
C VAL A 311 -21.30 -10.28 -16.92
N GLY A 312 -22.45 -10.76 -17.39
CA GLY A 312 -23.77 -10.17 -17.12
C GLY A 312 -24.05 -8.90 -17.93
N GLY A 313 -25.31 -8.45 -17.91
CA GLY A 313 -25.73 -7.17 -18.50
C GLY A 313 -25.70 -7.06 -20.03
N LYS A 314 -25.86 -8.19 -20.75
CA LYS A 314 -25.89 -8.29 -22.23
C LYS A 314 -24.64 -7.73 -22.94
N LEU A 315 -23.46 -7.97 -22.37
CA LEU A 315 -22.20 -7.64 -23.04
C LEU A 315 -21.76 -8.72 -24.01
N ASP A 316 -21.15 -8.30 -25.12
CA ASP A 316 -20.44 -9.18 -26.05
C ASP A 316 -18.95 -8.83 -26.12
N SER A 317 -18.16 -9.72 -26.73
CA SER A 317 -16.72 -9.54 -26.89
C SER A 317 -16.31 -8.44 -27.89
N SER A 318 -17.28 -7.78 -28.56
CA SER A 318 -16.99 -6.68 -29.48
C SER A 318 -16.81 -5.35 -28.75
N ILE A 319 -17.15 -5.31 -27.47
CA ILE A 319 -17.13 -4.12 -26.63
C ILE A 319 -15.75 -3.83 -26.09
N PHE A 320 -15.39 -2.55 -26.10
CA PHE A 320 -14.23 -2.03 -25.41
C PHE A 320 -14.56 -1.72 -23.95
N TRP A 321 -13.96 -2.43 -23.00
CA TRP A 321 -14.29 -2.33 -21.56
C TRP A 321 -14.28 -0.90 -21.01
N TYR A 322 -13.38 -0.05 -21.50
CA TYR A 322 -13.23 1.34 -21.04
C TYR A 322 -14.36 2.27 -21.54
N ASP A 323 -15.18 1.83 -22.49
CA ASP A 323 -16.28 2.62 -23.05
C ASP A 323 -17.58 2.54 -22.26
N PHE A 324 -17.65 1.64 -21.27
CA PHE A 324 -18.87 1.36 -20.52
C PHE A 324 -18.68 1.53 -19.01
N ILE A 325 -19.78 1.87 -18.33
CA ILE A 325 -19.95 1.85 -16.88
C ILE A 325 -21.02 0.82 -16.53
N TYR A 326 -20.83 0.11 -15.42
CA TYR A 326 -21.83 -0.78 -14.85
C TYR A 326 -22.70 -0.05 -13.82
N GLU A 327 -24.01 -0.04 -14.02
CA GLU A 327 -24.97 0.67 -13.14
C GLU A 327 -25.56 -0.28 -12.09
N LEU A 328 -25.31 0.03 -10.81
CA LEU A 328 -25.82 -0.73 -9.65
C LEU A 328 -27.21 -0.29 -9.20
N GLU A 329 -27.61 0.93 -9.55
CA GLU A 329 -28.85 1.57 -9.11
C GLU A 329 -29.42 2.44 -10.23
N GLY A 330 -30.73 2.69 -10.21
CA GLY A 330 -31.42 3.57 -11.16
C GLY A 330 -32.17 2.85 -12.27
N GLU A 331 -32.60 3.60 -13.29
CA GLU A 331 -33.46 3.07 -14.37
C GLU A 331 -32.77 2.01 -15.25
N ARG A 332 -31.44 1.97 -15.24
CA ARG A 332 -30.59 1.06 -16.03
C ARG A 332 -29.81 0.08 -15.17
N GLU A 333 -30.31 -0.16 -13.96
CA GLU A 333 -29.73 -1.11 -13.02
C GLU A 333 -29.45 -2.47 -13.68
N GLY A 334 -28.26 -3.00 -13.42
CA GLY A 334 -27.81 -4.29 -13.93
C GLY A 334 -27.34 -4.28 -15.37
N GLN A 335 -27.23 -3.10 -16.00
CA GLN A 335 -26.79 -2.95 -17.39
C GLN A 335 -25.43 -2.25 -17.48
N TRP A 336 -24.75 -2.53 -18.58
CA TRP A 336 -23.56 -1.79 -18.98
C TRP A 336 -23.95 -0.70 -19.96
N THR A 337 -23.69 0.55 -19.58
CA THR A 337 -24.11 1.71 -20.33
C THR A 337 -22.90 2.46 -20.86
N PRO A 338 -22.92 2.94 -22.12
CA PRO A 338 -21.84 3.77 -22.65
C PRO A 338 -21.65 5.04 -21.82
N TRP A 339 -20.41 5.41 -21.52
CA TRP A 339 -20.08 6.65 -20.78
C TRP A 339 -20.67 7.92 -21.42
N LEU A 340 -20.76 7.94 -22.75
CA LEU A 340 -21.33 9.05 -23.51
C LEU A 340 -22.80 9.37 -23.14
N THR A 341 -23.53 8.38 -22.61
CA THR A 341 -24.91 8.59 -22.17
C THR A 341 -25.01 9.55 -20.99
N PHE A 342 -23.92 9.72 -20.23
CA PHE A 342 -23.81 10.61 -19.08
C PHE A 342 -23.17 11.97 -19.44
N ALA A 343 -22.85 12.20 -20.71
CA ALA A 343 -22.27 13.47 -21.13
C ALA A 343 -23.30 14.59 -20.95
N PRO A 344 -23.04 15.59 -20.07
CA PRO A 344 -23.96 16.71 -19.93
C PRO A 344 -23.97 17.52 -21.23
N LYS A 345 -25.12 18.09 -21.58
CA LYS A 345 -25.20 19.08 -22.66
C LYS A 345 -24.40 20.31 -22.26
N TYR A 346 -23.15 20.38 -22.68
CA TYR A 346 -22.26 21.50 -22.34
C TYR A 346 -22.54 22.69 -23.25
N THR A 347 -22.93 23.81 -22.66
CA THR A 347 -23.04 25.10 -23.35
C THR A 347 -21.99 26.02 -22.72
N VAL A 348 -21.16 26.64 -23.55
CA VAL A 348 -20.14 27.58 -23.06
C VAL A 348 -20.84 28.76 -22.40
N PRO A 349 -20.56 29.07 -21.12
CA PRO A 349 -21.16 30.22 -20.47
C PRO A 349 -20.76 31.52 -21.20
N PRO A 350 -21.70 32.45 -21.42
CA PRO A 350 -21.36 33.73 -22.04
C PRO A 350 -20.33 34.48 -21.18
N ARG A 351 -19.29 35.05 -21.82
CA ARG A 351 -18.19 35.80 -21.17
C ARG A 351 -17.18 34.95 -20.38
N SER A 352 -17.15 33.63 -20.56
CA SER A 352 -16.03 32.82 -20.05
C SER A 352 -14.74 33.17 -20.78
N GLU A 353 -13.66 33.39 -20.02
CA GLU A 353 -12.32 33.49 -20.59
C GLU A 353 -11.93 32.16 -21.24
N TYR A 354 -11.30 32.21 -22.41
CA TYR A 354 -10.96 31.01 -23.20
C TYR A 354 -10.17 29.98 -22.40
N GLN A 355 -9.27 30.44 -21.53
CA GLN A 355 -8.45 29.61 -20.64
C GLN A 355 -9.23 28.81 -19.58
N ASN A 356 -10.48 29.20 -19.29
CA ASN A 356 -11.34 28.56 -18.29
C ASN A 356 -12.43 27.67 -18.92
N ILE A 357 -12.50 27.61 -20.26
CA ILE A 357 -13.46 26.77 -20.97
C ILE A 357 -12.93 25.34 -21.02
N VAL A 358 -13.63 24.42 -20.36
CA VAL A 358 -13.25 23.01 -20.27
C VAL A 358 -14.45 22.18 -20.68
N VAL A 359 -14.42 21.71 -21.93
CA VAL A 359 -15.47 20.86 -22.49
C VAL A 359 -15.37 19.47 -21.86
N PRO A 360 -16.44 18.95 -21.22
CA PRO A 360 -16.47 17.60 -20.72
C PRO A 360 -16.26 16.59 -21.86
N THR A 361 -15.16 15.86 -21.81
CA THR A 361 -14.88 14.70 -22.68
C THR A 361 -15.28 13.40 -21.99
N VAL A 362 -15.35 12.31 -22.74
CA VAL A 362 -15.59 10.98 -22.16
C VAL A 362 -14.56 10.65 -21.07
N ASP A 363 -13.29 10.99 -21.29
CA ASP A 363 -12.22 10.79 -20.31
C ASP A 363 -12.43 11.63 -19.05
N SER A 364 -12.94 12.86 -19.17
CA SER A 364 -13.27 13.68 -18.00
C SER A 364 -14.40 13.06 -17.16
N ILE A 365 -15.41 12.46 -17.80
CA ILE A 365 -16.54 11.80 -17.12
C ILE A 365 -16.03 10.56 -16.39
N ARG A 366 -15.28 9.71 -17.09
CA ARG A 366 -14.64 8.49 -16.56
C ARG A 366 -13.79 8.78 -15.33
N LEU A 367 -12.89 9.76 -15.45
CA LEU A 367 -12.02 10.15 -14.34
C LEU A 367 -12.85 10.71 -13.20
N THR A 368 -13.73 11.69 -13.45
CA THR A 368 -14.53 12.32 -12.39
C THR A 368 -15.35 11.27 -11.60
N HIS A 369 -15.95 10.29 -12.29
CA HIS A 369 -16.68 9.22 -11.65
C HIS A 369 -15.77 8.36 -10.75
N THR A 370 -14.71 7.76 -11.30
CA THR A 370 -13.82 6.86 -10.55
C THR A 370 -13.12 7.59 -9.39
N PHE A 371 -12.73 8.85 -9.59
CA PHE A 371 -12.16 9.69 -8.55
C PHE A 371 -13.16 9.99 -7.45
N SER A 372 -14.39 10.39 -7.80
CA SER A 372 -15.43 10.68 -6.81
C SER A 372 -15.74 9.44 -5.97
N THR A 373 -15.86 8.26 -6.60
CA THR A 373 -16.10 6.99 -5.89
C THR A 373 -15.02 6.69 -4.85
N LEU A 374 -13.75 6.92 -5.18
CA LEU A 374 -12.63 6.68 -4.28
C LEU A 374 -12.53 7.76 -3.18
N LEU A 375 -12.61 9.04 -3.56
CA LEU A 375 -12.45 10.17 -2.64
C LEU A 375 -13.61 10.29 -1.64
N LEU A 376 -14.86 10.03 -2.05
CA LEU A 376 -16.01 10.02 -1.15
C LEU A 376 -15.95 8.90 -0.10
N LYS A 377 -15.00 7.97 -0.22
CA LYS A 377 -14.75 6.85 0.69
C LYS A 377 -13.34 6.90 1.30
N ASP A 378 -12.76 8.11 1.35
CA ASP A 378 -11.45 8.41 1.93
C ASP A 378 -10.32 7.54 1.36
N LYS A 379 -10.40 7.19 0.07
CA LYS A 379 -9.33 6.50 -0.64
C LYS A 379 -8.49 7.51 -1.42
N HIS A 380 -7.21 7.58 -1.09
CA HIS A 380 -6.26 8.43 -1.82
C HIS A 380 -5.99 7.89 -3.23
N VAL A 381 -5.83 8.81 -4.18
CA VAL A 381 -5.62 8.50 -5.59
C VAL A 381 -4.50 9.37 -6.15
N ILE A 382 -3.72 8.82 -7.08
CA ILE A 382 -2.69 9.54 -7.82
C ILE A 382 -3.11 9.60 -9.29
N VAL A 383 -3.13 10.81 -9.87
CA VAL A 383 -3.23 11.02 -11.33
C VAL A 383 -1.85 11.27 -11.88
N ALA A 384 -1.37 10.39 -12.74
CA ALA A 384 -0.15 10.60 -13.51
C ALA A 384 -0.49 10.96 -14.98
N GLY A 385 0.31 11.83 -15.58
CA GLY A 385 0.21 12.18 -16.99
C GLY A 385 1.06 13.41 -17.33
N GLU A 386 1.32 13.63 -18.62
CA GLU A 386 2.19 14.71 -19.11
C GLU A 386 1.71 16.11 -18.70
N THR A 387 2.61 17.06 -18.54
CA THR A 387 2.26 18.46 -18.22
C THR A 387 1.34 19.06 -19.29
N GLY A 388 0.32 19.84 -18.89
CA GLY A 388 -0.61 20.49 -19.83
C GLY A 388 -1.83 19.65 -20.27
N THR A 389 -1.98 18.43 -19.77
CA THR A 389 -3.10 17.51 -20.09
C THR A 389 -4.40 17.78 -19.31
N GLY A 390 -4.53 18.91 -18.63
CA GLY A 390 -5.74 19.28 -17.89
C GLY A 390 -5.96 18.55 -16.55
N LYS A 391 -5.01 17.75 -16.06
CA LYS A 391 -5.12 17.01 -14.78
C LYS A 391 -5.63 17.85 -13.61
N SER A 392 -5.01 19.01 -13.36
CA SER A 392 -5.38 19.90 -12.25
C SER A 392 -6.78 20.49 -12.42
N VAL A 393 -7.22 20.67 -13.66
CA VAL A 393 -8.55 21.19 -14.00
C VAL A 393 -9.64 20.16 -13.73
N TYR A 394 -9.37 18.88 -13.99
CA TYR A 394 -10.29 17.79 -13.67
C TYR A 394 -10.38 17.51 -12.17
N LEU A 395 -9.31 17.77 -11.41
CA LEU A 395 -9.23 17.52 -9.96
C LEU A 395 -9.70 18.69 -9.10
N SER A 396 -9.87 19.89 -9.67
CA SER A 396 -10.34 21.04 -8.91
C SER A 396 -11.84 20.87 -8.61
N PRO A 397 -12.27 20.98 -7.33
CA PRO A 397 -13.68 20.95 -7.00
C PRO A 397 -14.36 22.13 -7.71
N ARG A 398 -15.23 21.81 -8.67
CA ARG A 398 -16.11 22.82 -9.27
C ARG A 398 -17.16 23.15 -8.22
N ALA A 399 -17.08 24.36 -7.68
CA ALA A 399 -18.05 24.93 -6.75
C ALA A 399 -19.44 25.07 -7.40
#